data_AF-A0A0S8I1U3-F1
#
_entry.id   AF-A0A0S8I1U3-F1
#
_cell.length_a   1.000
_cell.length_b   1.000
_cell.length_c   1.000
_cell.angle_alpha   90.00
_cell.angle_beta   90.00
_cell.angle_gamma   90.00
#
_symmetry.space_group_name_H-M   'P 1'
#
loop_
_entity.id
_entity.type
_entity.pdbx_description
1 polymer ?
#
loop_
_entity_poly.entity_id
_entity_poly.type
_entity_poly.pdbx_seq_one_letter_code
_entity_poly.pdbx_strand_id
1 'polypeptide(L)'
;MSDEIGDRPRHHWHLDFSGNKFTQFELPPYEILTEERRRKLMNFEDFDGEEALNEAREKYGDVGPIELIFCRQLELIKKYQKIEEEIIGIHLSTDSLVANLDHARDQHLLKARAWWITEELMEALSALYEYNDPKYLEELVDALHFATELCILSGIGPIDIEQSEVETTNHTEIVCNDFPMIDSLSDIVVEIAEIVRSLGMTMWQLRNKPWKQTQIPTDQPSFEQGLIQTYRLLLDLIKCSMGGELIDVAVIYLRKSLVNKFRIRSKY
;
A
#
# COMPACT_ATOMS: atom_id res chain seq x y z
N MET A 1 -31.86 11.45 46.91
CA MET A 1 -31.96 11.25 45.45
C MET A 1 -31.53 12.57 44.83
N SER A 2 -30.23 12.88 44.66
CA SER A 2 -29.21 12.20 43.81
C SER A 2 -29.74 12.14 42.36
N ASP A 3 -29.12 12.73 41.33
CA ASP A 3 -27.68 12.87 41.00
C ASP A 3 -27.45 14.23 40.28
N GLU A 4 -26.51 15.09 40.69
CA GLU A 4 -25.09 15.16 40.29
C GLU A 4 -24.81 15.05 38.78
N ILE A 5 -24.92 16.19 38.07
CA ILE A 5 -24.27 16.40 36.77
C ILE A 5 -22.82 16.77 37.08
N GLY A 6 -21.93 15.79 36.91
CA GLY A 6 -20.49 15.96 37.09
C GLY A 6 -19.91 17.03 36.18
N ASP A 7 -19.34 18.05 36.83
CA ASP A 7 -18.49 19.08 36.25
C ASP A 7 -17.23 18.42 35.66
N ARG A 8 -17.16 18.31 34.33
CA ARG A 8 -15.93 17.85 33.66
C ARG A 8 -14.97 19.04 33.55
N PRO A 9 -13.75 18.96 34.08
CA PRO A 9 -12.78 20.04 33.91
C PRO A 9 -12.46 20.20 32.42
N ARG A 10 -12.73 21.39 31.87
CA ARG A 10 -12.19 21.78 30.57
C ARG A 10 -10.68 21.92 30.73
N HIS A 11 -9.93 20.93 30.28
CA HIS A 11 -8.48 21.07 30.13
C HIS A 11 -8.21 22.12 29.05
N HIS A 12 -7.98 23.35 29.47
CA HIS A 12 -7.31 24.35 28.65
C HIS A 12 -5.88 23.86 28.43
N TRP A 13 -5.60 23.34 27.24
CA TRP A 13 -4.23 23.07 26.81
C TRP A 13 -3.51 24.41 26.64
N HIS A 14 -2.75 24.80 27.65
CA HIS A 14 -1.69 25.79 27.49
C HIS A 14 -0.53 25.09 26.77
N LEU A 15 -0.32 25.41 25.50
CA LEU A 15 0.91 25.05 24.79
C LEU A 15 2.06 25.87 25.39
N ASP A 16 2.85 25.21 26.22
CA ASP A 16 4.10 25.74 26.73
C ASP A 16 5.19 25.57 25.66
N PHE A 17 5.57 26.69 25.02
CA PHE A 17 6.68 26.76 24.07
C PHE A 17 8.03 27.02 24.76
N SER A 18 8.17 26.72 26.06
CA SER A 18 9.44 26.86 26.78
C SER A 18 10.39 25.69 26.51
N GLY A 19 11.04 25.74 25.35
CA GLY A 19 12.48 25.48 25.21
C GLY A 19 13.09 24.27 25.92
N ASN A 20 12.48 23.09 25.86
CA ASN A 20 13.12 21.88 26.34
C ASN A 20 13.90 21.16 25.22
N LYS A 21 15.21 21.10 25.47
CA LYS A 21 16.29 20.37 24.79
C LYS A 21 15.80 19.28 23.82
N PHE A 22 16.08 19.48 22.53
CA PHE A 22 16.23 18.37 21.61
C PHE A 22 17.35 17.48 22.16
N THR A 23 16.98 16.36 22.78
CA THR A 23 17.92 15.25 22.93
C THR A 23 18.28 14.84 21.51
N GLN A 24 19.53 15.08 21.13
CA GLN A 24 20.09 14.57 19.89
C GLN A 24 19.87 13.06 19.92
N PHE A 25 18.91 12.59 19.12
CA PHE A 25 18.63 11.17 18.98
C PHE A 25 19.77 10.64 18.12
N GLU A 26 20.80 10.07 18.76
CA GLU A 26 21.83 9.34 18.03
C GLU A 26 21.15 8.11 17.46
N LEU A 27 20.92 8.13 16.14
CA LEU A 27 20.52 6.93 15.42
C LEU A 27 21.60 5.87 15.67
N PRO A 28 21.24 4.65 16.09
CA PRO A 28 22.21 3.58 16.27
C PRO A 28 22.97 3.38 14.95
N PRO A 29 24.28 3.04 15.00
CA PRO A 29 25.06 2.79 13.80
C PRO A 29 24.35 1.72 12.95
N TYR A 30 23.98 2.11 11.74
CA TYR A 30 23.21 1.30 10.82
C TYR A 30 24.10 0.19 10.28
N GLU A 31 23.94 -1.02 10.80
CA GLU A 31 24.42 -2.20 10.09
C GLU A 31 23.57 -2.36 8.82
N ILE A 32 24.25 -2.28 7.68
CA ILE A 32 23.80 -2.67 6.34
C ILE A 32 22.82 -3.85 6.46
N LEU A 33 21.75 -3.89 5.66
CA LEU A 33 20.91 -5.08 5.51
C LEU A 33 21.81 -6.26 5.11
N THR A 34 22.34 -6.98 6.09
CA THR A 34 23.28 -8.08 5.85
C THR A 34 22.55 -9.16 5.05
N GLU A 35 23.28 -9.94 4.27
CA GLU A 35 22.72 -11.11 3.58
C GLU A 35 21.98 -12.06 4.54
N GLU A 36 22.42 -12.10 5.81
CA GLU A 36 21.75 -12.80 6.90
C GLU A 36 20.39 -12.18 7.27
N ARG A 37 20.27 -10.84 7.26
CA ARG A 37 19.02 -10.10 7.47
C ARG A 37 18.05 -10.28 6.30
N ARG A 38 18.53 -10.30 5.05
CA ARG A 38 17.72 -10.68 3.87
C ARG A 38 17.18 -12.10 3.98
N ARG A 39 18.02 -13.06 4.35
CA ARG A 39 17.58 -14.44 4.60
C ARG A 39 16.56 -14.54 5.73
N LYS A 40 16.71 -13.80 6.82
CA LYS A 40 15.74 -13.77 7.93
C LYS A 40 14.39 -13.15 7.53
N LEU A 41 14.38 -12.08 6.73
CA LEU A 41 13.17 -11.49 6.15
C LEU A 41 12.47 -12.46 5.17
N MET A 42 13.24 -13.29 4.46
CA MET A 42 12.72 -14.31 3.54
C MET A 42 12.39 -15.64 4.23
N ASN A 43 12.77 -15.84 5.51
CA ASN A 43 12.53 -17.05 6.29
C ASN A 43 11.08 -17.09 6.82
N PHE A 44 10.14 -17.18 5.89
CA PHE A 44 8.82 -17.75 6.12
C PHE A 44 8.94 -19.27 5.93
N GLU A 45 9.47 -19.99 6.94
CA GLU A 45 9.87 -21.40 6.81
C GLU A 45 8.71 -22.41 6.66
N ASP A 46 7.45 -21.99 6.81
CA ASP A 46 6.32 -22.93 6.95
C ASP A 46 5.31 -22.97 5.78
N PHE A 47 5.59 -22.32 4.64
CA PHE A 47 4.67 -22.39 3.49
C PHE A 47 5.39 -22.27 2.14
N ASP A 48 5.26 -23.28 1.28
CA ASP A 48 5.98 -23.39 0.02
C ASP A 48 5.47 -22.34 -1.00
N GLY A 49 6.29 -21.32 -1.28
CA GLY A 49 5.97 -20.30 -2.28
C GLY A 49 5.80 -20.90 -3.69
N GLU A 50 6.42 -22.06 -3.95
CA GLU A 50 6.28 -22.80 -5.19
C GLU A 50 4.89 -23.42 -5.32
N GLU A 51 4.31 -23.91 -4.22
CA GLU A 51 2.92 -24.42 -4.19
C GLU A 51 1.92 -23.30 -4.50
N ALA A 52 2.05 -22.14 -3.87
CA ALA A 52 1.16 -21.00 -4.12
C ALA A 52 1.24 -20.50 -5.58
N LEU A 53 2.45 -20.49 -6.14
CA LEU A 53 2.68 -20.11 -7.53
C LEU A 53 2.11 -21.16 -8.50
N ASN A 54 2.28 -22.45 -8.21
CA ASN A 54 1.74 -23.54 -9.02
C ASN A 54 0.20 -23.54 -8.99
N GLU A 55 -0.44 -23.35 -7.82
CA GLU A 55 -1.90 -23.20 -7.71
C GLU A 55 -2.38 -22.03 -8.57
N ALA A 56 -1.68 -20.90 -8.52
CA ALA A 56 -2.04 -19.72 -9.30
C ALA A 56 -1.89 -19.97 -10.81
N ARG A 57 -0.81 -20.60 -11.25
CA ARG A 57 -0.57 -20.94 -12.66
C ARG A 57 -1.55 -21.98 -13.20
N GLU A 58 -1.91 -22.98 -12.42
CA GLU A 58 -2.93 -23.95 -12.80
C GLU A 58 -4.29 -23.26 -13.02
N LYS A 59 -4.59 -22.26 -12.18
CA LYS A 59 -5.87 -21.57 -12.19
C LYS A 59 -5.99 -20.49 -13.25
N TYR A 60 -4.96 -19.65 -13.40
CA TYR A 60 -4.99 -18.47 -14.28
C TYR A 60 -4.24 -18.68 -15.60
N GLY A 61 -3.49 -19.78 -15.72
CA GLY A 61 -2.61 -20.06 -16.85
C GLY A 61 -1.19 -19.52 -16.64
N ASP A 62 -0.38 -19.62 -17.70
CA ASP A 62 0.99 -19.12 -17.73
C ASP A 62 1.01 -17.63 -18.07
N VAL A 63 0.59 -16.83 -17.09
CA VAL A 63 0.51 -15.37 -17.19
C VAL A 63 1.66 -14.68 -16.44
N GLY A 64 1.88 -13.41 -16.74
CA GLY A 64 2.95 -12.61 -16.13
C GLY A 64 2.77 -12.39 -14.62
N PRO A 65 3.84 -12.05 -13.87
CA PRO A 65 3.76 -11.84 -12.42
C PRO A 65 2.73 -10.78 -11.98
N ILE A 66 2.62 -9.65 -12.71
CA ILE A 66 1.64 -8.60 -12.40
C ILE A 66 0.22 -9.13 -12.62
N GLU A 67 0.00 -9.84 -13.73
CA GLU A 67 -1.30 -10.43 -14.02
C GLU A 67 -1.72 -11.44 -12.93
N LEU A 68 -0.79 -12.26 -12.41
CA LEU A 68 -1.07 -13.14 -11.27
C LEU A 68 -1.55 -12.37 -10.02
N ILE A 69 -0.90 -11.25 -9.69
CA ILE A 69 -1.27 -10.38 -8.57
C ILE A 69 -2.70 -9.84 -8.75
N PHE A 70 -3.00 -9.27 -9.91
CA PHE A 70 -4.31 -8.70 -10.21
C PHE A 70 -5.42 -9.76 -10.24
N CYS A 71 -5.18 -10.90 -10.91
CA CYS A 71 -6.13 -12.02 -10.92
C CYS A 71 -6.45 -12.47 -9.49
N ARG A 72 -5.43 -12.59 -8.63
CA ARG A 72 -5.63 -12.96 -7.24
C ARG A 72 -6.41 -11.91 -6.46
N GLN A 73 -6.09 -10.62 -6.58
CA GLN A 73 -6.80 -9.56 -5.86
C GLN A 73 -8.27 -9.49 -6.29
N LEU A 74 -8.56 -9.66 -7.58
CA LEU A 74 -9.93 -9.67 -8.09
C LEU A 74 -10.80 -10.75 -7.43
N GLU A 75 -10.22 -11.91 -7.13
CA GLU A 75 -10.93 -12.96 -6.38
C GLU A 75 -11.17 -12.60 -4.92
N LEU A 76 -10.22 -11.90 -4.30
CA LEU A 76 -10.35 -11.43 -2.92
C LEU A 76 -11.45 -10.39 -2.82
N ILE A 77 -11.44 -9.37 -3.70
CA ILE A 77 -12.46 -8.32 -3.72
C ILE A 77 -13.86 -8.94 -3.89
N LYS A 78 -14.05 -9.85 -4.85
CA LYS A 78 -15.34 -10.53 -5.05
C LYS A 78 -15.83 -11.32 -3.83
N LYS A 79 -14.90 -11.85 -3.01
CA LYS A 79 -15.25 -12.56 -1.77
C LYS A 79 -15.61 -11.61 -0.64
N TYR A 80 -14.97 -10.45 -0.57
CA TYR A 80 -15.10 -9.53 0.56
C TYR A 80 -16.07 -8.39 0.32
N GLN A 81 -16.44 -8.10 -0.92
CA GLN A 81 -17.38 -7.04 -1.29
C GLN A 81 -18.66 -7.09 -0.42
N LYS A 82 -19.20 -8.30 -0.21
CA LYS A 82 -20.38 -8.48 0.66
C LYS A 82 -20.13 -8.09 2.12
N ILE A 83 -18.94 -8.35 2.65
CA ILE A 83 -18.56 -8.00 4.03
C ILE A 83 -18.39 -6.48 4.15
N GLU A 84 -17.75 -5.84 3.18
CA GLU A 84 -17.53 -4.39 3.18
C GLU A 84 -18.83 -3.61 3.05
N GLU A 85 -19.75 -4.09 2.19
CA GLU A 85 -21.09 -3.55 2.04
C GLU A 85 -21.90 -3.69 3.34
N GLU A 86 -21.85 -4.86 4.00
CA GLU A 86 -22.64 -5.17 5.19
C GLU A 86 -22.11 -4.50 6.48
N ILE A 87 -20.80 -4.44 6.68
CA ILE A 87 -20.19 -4.01 7.95
C ILE A 87 -19.72 -2.56 7.90
N ILE A 88 -19.05 -2.16 6.81
CA ILE A 88 -18.38 -0.87 6.70
C ILE A 88 -19.29 0.16 6.00
N GLY A 89 -20.30 -0.31 5.28
CA GLY A 89 -21.25 0.55 4.55
C GLY A 89 -20.62 1.24 3.33
N ILE A 90 -19.46 0.76 2.90
CA ILE A 90 -18.70 1.29 1.77
C ILE A 90 -19.16 0.54 0.51
N HIS A 91 -19.69 1.28 -0.46
CA HIS A 91 -20.07 0.74 -1.77
C HIS A 91 -19.89 1.81 -2.84
N LEU A 92 -19.60 1.36 -4.05
CA LEU A 92 -19.53 2.21 -5.23
C LEU A 92 -20.91 2.78 -5.57
N SER A 93 -20.93 3.88 -6.31
CA SER A 93 -22.18 4.49 -6.79
C SER A 93 -22.92 3.67 -7.84
N THR A 94 -22.25 2.68 -8.42
CA THR A 94 -22.79 1.80 -9.45
C THR A 94 -22.57 0.35 -9.05
N ASP A 95 -23.30 -0.57 -9.68
CA ASP A 95 -23.08 -2.02 -9.54
C ASP A 95 -21.80 -2.51 -10.25
N SER A 96 -21.02 -1.59 -10.83
CA SER A 96 -19.71 -1.88 -11.42
C SER A 96 -18.65 -2.01 -10.33
N LEU A 97 -17.64 -2.86 -10.59
CA LEU A 97 -16.42 -2.91 -9.77
C LEU A 97 -15.51 -1.68 -9.99
N VAL A 98 -15.71 -0.97 -11.10
CA VAL A 98 -14.93 0.23 -11.44
C VAL A 98 -15.66 1.48 -10.98
N ALA A 99 -14.95 2.31 -10.23
CA ALA A 99 -15.39 3.59 -9.70
C ALA A 99 -15.69 4.59 -10.81
N ASN A 100 -16.77 5.35 -10.64
CA ASN A 100 -16.98 6.54 -11.43
C ASN A 100 -16.09 7.66 -10.87
N LEU A 101 -15.00 7.98 -11.56
CA LEU A 101 -14.03 8.98 -11.12
C LEU A 101 -14.66 10.36 -10.92
N ASP A 102 -15.77 10.72 -11.58
CA ASP A 102 -16.45 12.00 -11.37
C ASP A 102 -17.46 11.99 -10.22
N HIS A 103 -17.74 10.82 -9.64
CA HIS A 103 -18.72 10.69 -8.57
C HIS A 103 -18.09 10.91 -7.19
N ALA A 104 -18.61 11.87 -6.43
CA ALA A 104 -18.04 12.27 -5.14
C ALA A 104 -17.92 11.14 -4.10
N ARG A 105 -18.87 10.18 -4.10
CA ARG A 105 -18.81 9.02 -3.19
C ARG A 105 -17.67 8.09 -3.56
N ASP A 106 -17.49 7.84 -4.85
CA ASP A 106 -16.51 6.90 -5.37
C ASP A 106 -15.11 7.48 -5.17
N GLN A 107 -14.94 8.79 -5.42
CA GLN A 107 -13.72 9.50 -5.07
C GLN A 107 -13.38 9.42 -3.56
N HIS A 108 -14.39 9.48 -2.69
CA HIS A 108 -14.17 9.34 -1.25
C HIS A 108 -13.70 7.92 -0.89
N LEU A 109 -14.27 6.89 -1.51
CA LEU A 109 -13.82 5.52 -1.36
C LEU A 109 -12.37 5.34 -1.82
N LEU A 110 -12.02 5.79 -3.04
CA LEU A 110 -10.65 5.69 -3.56
C LEU A 110 -9.64 6.36 -2.63
N LYS A 111 -10.01 7.49 -2.02
CA LYS A 111 -9.16 8.16 -1.01
C LYS A 111 -9.04 7.41 0.30
N ALA A 112 -10.10 6.73 0.74
CA ALA A 112 -10.02 5.86 1.91
C ALA A 112 -9.07 4.68 1.64
N ARG A 113 -9.11 4.09 0.44
CA ARG A 113 -8.13 3.06 0.04
C ARG A 113 -6.70 3.59 0.01
N ALA A 114 -6.49 4.80 -0.52
CA ALA A 114 -5.18 5.45 -0.51
C ALA A 114 -4.65 5.70 0.91
N TRP A 115 -5.54 5.97 1.86
CA TRP A 115 -5.17 6.08 3.28
C TRP A 115 -4.68 4.75 3.84
N TRP A 116 -5.35 3.63 3.54
CA TRP A 116 -4.91 2.30 3.97
C TRP A 116 -3.51 1.96 3.44
N ILE A 117 -3.22 2.25 2.17
CA ILE A 117 -1.85 2.11 1.63
C ILE A 117 -0.85 2.92 2.47
N THR A 118 -1.22 4.14 2.85
CA THR A 118 -0.35 5.01 3.66
C THR A 118 -0.12 4.44 5.06
N GLU A 119 -1.16 3.89 5.70
CA GLU A 119 -1.05 3.24 7.02
C GLU A 119 -0.08 2.05 6.96
N GLU A 120 -0.25 1.13 6.01
CA GLU A 120 0.65 -0.03 5.85
C GLU A 120 2.10 0.37 5.58
N LEU A 121 2.33 1.43 4.79
CA LEU A 121 3.69 1.96 4.59
C LEU A 121 4.31 2.54 5.86
N MET A 122 3.51 3.14 6.74
CA MET A 122 3.99 3.62 8.04
C MET A 122 4.24 2.47 9.01
N GLU A 123 3.43 1.41 8.97
CA GLU A 123 3.67 0.18 9.74
C GLU A 123 4.96 -0.50 9.30
N ALA A 124 5.22 -0.58 7.99
CA ALA A 124 6.50 -1.02 7.43
C ALA A 124 7.68 -0.18 7.97
N LEU A 125 7.58 1.15 7.94
CA LEU A 125 8.62 2.01 8.52
C LEU A 125 8.82 1.74 10.02
N SER A 126 7.74 1.58 10.79
CA SER A 126 7.81 1.26 12.21
C SER A 126 8.54 -0.06 12.45
N ALA A 127 8.20 -1.11 11.68
CA ALA A 127 8.85 -2.42 11.76
C ALA A 127 10.36 -2.36 11.45
N LEU A 128 10.79 -1.46 10.55
CA LEU A 128 12.22 -1.22 10.31
C LEU A 128 12.93 -0.57 11.49
N TYR A 129 12.28 0.38 12.17
CA TYR A 129 12.83 1.03 13.36
C TYR A 129 12.97 0.07 14.54
N GLU A 130 12.08 -0.92 14.66
CA GLU A 130 12.03 -1.86 15.79
C GLU A 130 13.09 -2.99 15.76
N TYR A 131 14.00 -3.01 14.79
CA TYR A 131 15.13 -3.96 14.65
C TYR A 131 14.70 -5.46 14.58
N ASN A 132 14.90 -6.09 13.41
CA ASN A 132 14.61 -7.50 13.13
C ASN A 132 13.12 -7.92 13.12
N ASP A 133 12.16 -7.01 12.98
CA ASP A 133 10.77 -7.45 12.77
C ASP A 133 10.57 -7.95 11.33
N PRO A 134 10.31 -9.26 11.11
CA PRO A 134 9.99 -9.79 9.78
C PRO A 134 8.76 -9.13 9.16
N LYS A 135 7.96 -8.40 9.94
CA LYS A 135 6.79 -7.67 9.47
C LYS A 135 7.10 -6.60 8.44
N TYR A 136 8.31 -6.03 8.36
CA TYR A 136 8.58 -4.97 7.38
C TYR A 136 8.13 -5.35 5.97
N LEU A 137 8.51 -6.55 5.52
CA LEU A 137 8.13 -7.03 4.19
C LEU A 137 6.65 -7.45 4.13
N GLU A 138 6.09 -7.93 5.24
CA GLU A 138 4.66 -8.24 5.36
C GLU A 138 3.80 -6.99 5.14
N GLU A 139 4.12 -5.87 5.81
CA GLU A 139 3.37 -4.62 5.72
C GLU A 139 3.54 -3.96 4.34
N LEU A 140 4.72 -4.06 3.71
CA LEU A 140 4.87 -3.63 2.31
C LEU A 140 3.97 -4.42 1.35
N VAL A 141 3.77 -5.71 1.60
CA VAL A 141 2.90 -6.56 0.79
C VAL A 141 1.41 -6.28 1.09
N ASP A 142 1.07 -5.91 2.32
CA ASP A 142 -0.28 -5.41 2.63
C ASP A 142 -0.57 -4.06 1.92
N ALA A 143 0.41 -3.15 1.88
CA ALA A 143 0.32 -1.95 1.05
C ALA A 143 0.08 -2.29 -0.44
N LEU A 144 0.77 -3.33 -0.96
CA LEU A 144 0.59 -3.79 -2.33
C LEU A 144 -0.81 -4.39 -2.58
N HIS A 145 -1.40 -5.10 -1.62
CA HIS A 145 -2.79 -5.56 -1.70
C HIS A 145 -3.75 -4.38 -1.89
N PHE A 146 -3.65 -3.36 -1.06
CA PHE A 146 -4.49 -2.17 -1.16
C PHE A 146 -4.21 -1.35 -2.43
N ALA A 147 -2.96 -1.25 -2.87
CA ALA A 147 -2.61 -0.58 -4.12
C ALA A 147 -3.18 -1.31 -5.35
N THR A 148 -3.14 -2.64 -5.35
CA THR A 148 -3.72 -3.46 -6.42
C THR A 148 -5.24 -3.29 -6.48
N GLU A 149 -5.89 -3.29 -5.31
CA GLU A 149 -7.32 -3.02 -5.23
C GLU A 149 -7.67 -1.62 -5.74
N LEU A 150 -6.90 -0.60 -5.34
CA LEU A 150 -7.10 0.76 -5.82
C LEU A 150 -6.97 0.87 -7.35
N CYS A 151 -6.02 0.16 -7.97
CA CYS A 151 -5.90 0.07 -9.42
C CYS A 151 -7.13 -0.57 -10.06
N ILE A 152 -7.57 -1.73 -9.57
CA ILE A 152 -8.76 -2.43 -10.07
C ILE A 152 -10.00 -1.55 -9.97
N LEU A 153 -10.23 -0.93 -8.80
CA LEU A 153 -11.36 -0.02 -8.59
C LEU A 153 -11.27 1.21 -9.49
N SER A 154 -10.08 1.60 -9.92
CA SER A 154 -9.86 2.73 -10.82
C SER A 154 -9.89 2.34 -12.31
N GLY A 155 -10.12 1.05 -12.63
CA GLY A 155 -10.15 0.55 -14.01
C GLY A 155 -8.77 0.32 -14.63
N ILE A 156 -7.70 0.36 -13.83
CA ILE A 156 -6.33 0.10 -14.26
C ILE A 156 -6.06 -1.41 -14.13
N GLY A 157 -5.55 -2.02 -15.19
CA GLY A 157 -5.22 -3.44 -15.26
C GLY A 157 -3.72 -3.72 -15.41
N PRO A 158 -3.33 -5.02 -15.47
CA PRO A 158 -1.94 -5.43 -15.61
C PRO A 158 -1.23 -4.82 -16.81
N ILE A 159 -1.93 -4.77 -17.96
CA ILE A 159 -1.37 -4.27 -19.21
C ILE A 159 -0.98 -2.80 -19.13
N ASP A 160 -1.75 -2.00 -18.36
CA ASP A 160 -1.48 -0.58 -18.18
C ASP A 160 -0.21 -0.37 -17.35
N ILE A 161 0.05 -1.24 -16.36
CA ILE A 161 1.27 -1.22 -15.55
C ILE A 161 2.48 -1.67 -16.38
N GLU A 162 2.32 -2.70 -17.20
CA GLU A 162 3.39 -3.30 -18.00
C GLU A 162 3.82 -2.42 -19.18
N GLN A 163 2.84 -1.79 -19.86
CA GLN A 163 3.08 -0.98 -21.05
C GLN A 163 3.32 0.49 -20.76
N SER A 164 3.26 0.92 -19.50
CA SER A 164 3.48 2.32 -19.17
C SER A 164 4.91 2.76 -19.47
N GLU A 165 5.07 3.65 -20.44
CA GLU A 165 6.26 4.48 -20.63
C GLU A 165 6.21 5.64 -19.61
N VAL A 166 6.15 5.35 -18.31
CA VAL A 166 6.25 6.45 -17.35
C VAL A 166 7.70 6.93 -17.38
N GLU A 167 7.89 8.15 -17.87
CA GLU A 167 9.13 8.90 -17.66
C GLU A 167 9.35 8.94 -16.15
N THR A 168 10.33 8.16 -15.66
CA THR A 168 10.86 8.32 -14.31
C THR A 168 11.29 9.77 -14.20
N THR A 169 10.46 10.61 -13.58
CA THR A 169 10.79 12.03 -13.37
C THR A 169 12.17 12.09 -12.74
N ASN A 170 13.05 12.92 -13.30
CA ASN A 170 14.51 13.05 -13.12
C ASN A 170 15.07 13.12 -11.67
N HIS A 171 14.31 12.77 -10.64
CA HIS A 171 14.80 12.47 -9.30
C HIS A 171 15.03 10.98 -9.05
N THR A 172 14.62 10.12 -9.99
CA THR A 172 14.93 8.69 -10.01
C THR A 172 15.37 8.24 -11.42
N GLU A 173 16.48 8.79 -11.94
CA GLU A 173 17.38 7.99 -12.80
C GLU A 173 18.11 6.95 -11.92
N ILE A 174 17.36 6.23 -11.09
CA ILE A 174 17.76 4.91 -10.63
C ILE A 174 17.19 3.96 -11.67
N VAL A 175 17.88 3.93 -12.80
CA VAL A 175 17.71 2.88 -13.80
C VAL A 175 17.78 1.56 -13.04
N CYS A 176 16.78 0.70 -13.17
CA CYS A 176 16.77 -0.65 -12.57
C CYS A 176 17.97 -1.54 -12.97
N ASN A 177 18.88 -1.04 -13.81
CA ASN A 177 20.12 -1.70 -14.17
C ASN A 177 21.30 -1.33 -13.25
N ASP A 178 21.17 -0.27 -12.43
CA ASP A 178 22.16 0.19 -11.46
C ASP A 178 21.43 0.76 -10.22
N PHE A 179 20.54 -0.01 -9.58
CA PHE A 179 20.09 0.38 -8.23
C PHE A 179 21.33 0.43 -7.34
N PRO A 180 21.73 1.58 -6.76
CA PRO A 180 22.53 1.50 -5.55
C PRO A 180 21.67 0.68 -4.61
N MET A 181 22.24 -0.42 -4.13
CA MET A 181 21.60 -1.26 -3.13
C MET A 181 21.00 -0.32 -2.07
N ILE A 182 19.77 -0.57 -1.59
CA ILE A 182 19.23 0.18 -0.46
C ILE A 182 20.21 -0.02 0.70
N ASP A 183 21.08 0.96 0.88
CA ASP A 183 22.29 0.86 1.70
C ASP A 183 22.04 1.46 3.08
N SER A 184 20.95 2.23 3.23
CA SER A 184 20.59 2.89 4.47
C SER A 184 19.08 2.93 4.74
N LEU A 185 18.72 3.07 6.02
CA LEU A 185 17.34 3.38 6.44
C LEU A 185 16.84 4.69 5.80
N SER A 186 17.75 5.63 5.56
CA SER A 186 17.41 6.91 4.93
C SER A 186 16.85 6.72 3.53
N ASP A 187 17.40 5.76 2.77
CA ASP A 187 16.95 5.49 1.40
C ASP A 187 15.53 4.93 1.40
N ILE A 188 15.22 3.98 2.30
CA ILE A 188 13.86 3.43 2.44
C ILE A 188 12.86 4.52 2.84
N VAL A 189 13.24 5.40 3.78
CA VAL A 189 12.38 6.52 4.20
C VAL A 189 12.09 7.46 3.03
N VAL A 190 13.09 7.75 2.19
CA VAL A 190 12.91 8.59 0.99
C VAL A 190 11.99 7.91 -0.02
N GLU A 191 12.19 6.62 -0.31
CA GLU A 191 11.34 5.87 -1.25
C GLU A 191 9.88 5.81 -0.76
N ILE A 192 9.66 5.53 0.53
CA ILE A 192 8.30 5.53 1.11
C ILE A 192 7.68 6.93 1.04
N ALA A 193 8.45 7.97 1.36
CA ALA A 193 7.97 9.35 1.24
C ALA A 193 7.59 9.69 -0.21
N GLU A 194 8.34 9.20 -1.19
CA GLU A 194 8.09 9.40 -2.62
C GLU A 194 6.83 8.66 -3.09
N ILE A 195 6.60 7.42 -2.63
CA ILE A 195 5.36 6.67 -2.88
C ILE A 195 4.17 7.44 -2.30
N VAL A 196 4.23 7.89 -1.05
CA VAL A 196 3.16 8.65 -0.39
C VAL A 196 2.91 9.99 -1.11
N ARG A 197 3.98 10.67 -1.55
CA ARG A 197 3.87 11.90 -2.34
C ARG A 197 3.17 11.65 -3.67
N SER A 198 3.57 10.61 -4.40
CA SER A 198 2.96 10.21 -5.68
C SER A 198 1.48 9.86 -5.49
N LEU A 199 1.15 9.08 -4.47
CA LEU A 199 -0.22 8.72 -4.13
C LEU A 199 -1.06 9.96 -3.77
N GLY A 200 -0.51 10.87 -2.97
CA GLY A 200 -1.17 12.13 -2.60
C GLY A 200 -1.47 13.03 -3.80
N MET A 201 -0.52 13.15 -4.73
CA MET A 201 -0.69 13.90 -5.99
C MET A 201 -1.72 13.24 -6.93
N THR A 202 -1.79 11.91 -6.92
CA THR A 202 -2.79 11.14 -7.64
C THR A 202 -4.19 11.41 -7.06
N MET A 203 -4.36 11.26 -5.74
CA MET A 203 -5.62 11.53 -5.04
C MET A 203 -6.04 13.01 -5.10
N TRP A 204 -5.11 13.92 -5.36
CA TRP A 204 -5.40 15.34 -5.57
C TRP A 204 -6.22 15.58 -6.85
N GLN A 205 -6.11 14.73 -7.88
CA GLN A 205 -6.93 14.82 -9.10
C GLN A 205 -8.42 14.58 -8.82
N LEU A 206 -8.73 13.81 -7.78
CA LEU A 206 -10.10 13.54 -7.31
C LEU A 206 -10.63 14.75 -6.52
N ARG A 207 -11.08 15.81 -7.18
CA ARG A 207 -11.36 17.11 -6.52
C ARG A 207 -12.73 17.24 -5.85
N ASN A 208 -13.62 16.27 -6.07
CA ASN A 208 -14.96 16.31 -5.52
C ASN A 208 -14.94 16.05 -4.02
N LYS A 209 -15.80 16.78 -3.32
CA LYS A 209 -15.99 16.68 -1.87
C LYS A 209 -17.46 16.36 -1.62
N PRO A 210 -17.80 15.43 -0.72
CA PRO A 210 -19.18 15.04 -0.46
C PRO A 210 -20.11 16.22 -0.09
N TRP A 211 -19.54 17.30 0.46
CA TRP A 211 -20.28 18.49 0.90
C TRP A 211 -20.34 19.63 -0.14
N LYS A 212 -19.71 19.51 -1.30
CA LYS A 212 -19.75 20.54 -2.36
C LYS A 212 -20.87 20.25 -3.36
N GLN A 213 -21.64 21.28 -3.71
CA GLN A 213 -22.74 21.17 -4.69
C GLN A 213 -22.21 21.11 -6.13
N THR A 214 -21.16 21.86 -6.45
CA THR A 214 -20.50 21.82 -7.76
C THR A 214 -19.49 20.68 -7.82
N GLN A 215 -19.63 19.83 -8.83
CA GLN A 215 -18.67 18.78 -9.15
C GLN A 215 -17.66 19.31 -10.18
N ILE A 216 -16.39 18.93 -10.01
CA ILE A 216 -15.29 19.22 -10.90
C ILE A 216 -14.93 17.90 -11.59
N PRO A 217 -14.88 17.87 -12.93
CA PRO A 217 -14.39 16.71 -13.66
C PRO A 217 -12.97 16.34 -13.24
N THR A 218 -12.75 15.05 -13.12
CA THR A 218 -11.45 14.47 -12.83
C THR A 218 -10.57 14.56 -14.06
N ASP A 219 -9.31 14.94 -13.86
CA ASP A 219 -8.29 14.76 -14.89
C ASP A 219 -7.86 13.29 -14.89
N GLN A 220 -8.65 12.47 -15.61
CA GLN A 220 -8.50 11.02 -15.64
C GLN A 220 -7.11 10.58 -16.14
N PRO A 221 -6.56 11.11 -17.25
CA PRO A 221 -5.20 10.76 -17.68
C PRO A 221 -4.14 11.02 -16.62
N SER A 222 -4.16 12.20 -15.97
CA SER A 222 -3.20 12.53 -14.90
C SER A 222 -3.37 11.63 -13.68
N PHE A 223 -4.60 11.24 -13.37
CA PHE A 223 -4.91 10.31 -12.28
C PHE A 223 -4.38 8.90 -12.59
N GLU A 224 -4.67 8.36 -13.77
CA GLU A 224 -4.23 7.02 -14.18
C GLU A 224 -2.71 6.93 -14.21
N GLN A 225 -2.04 7.90 -14.83
CA GLN A 225 -0.57 7.95 -14.87
C GLN A 225 0.04 8.03 -13.47
N GLY A 226 -0.51 8.88 -12.59
CA GLY A 226 -0.04 8.99 -11.21
C GLY A 226 -0.24 7.70 -10.40
N LEU A 227 -1.36 7.00 -10.61
CA LEU A 227 -1.63 5.75 -9.91
C LEU A 227 -0.70 4.62 -10.40
N ILE A 228 -0.49 4.52 -11.71
CA ILE A 228 0.48 3.59 -12.31
C ILE A 228 1.88 3.86 -11.76
N GLN A 229 2.32 5.12 -11.71
CA GLN A 229 3.63 5.49 -11.16
C GLN A 229 3.75 5.09 -9.68
N THR A 230 2.73 5.38 -8.88
CA THR A 230 2.69 5.01 -7.46
C THR A 230 2.83 3.50 -7.27
N TYR A 231 2.12 2.71 -8.08
CA TYR A 231 2.17 1.26 -8.03
C TYR A 231 3.56 0.72 -8.41
N ARG A 232 4.19 1.29 -9.43
CA ARG A 232 5.55 0.90 -9.86
C ARG A 232 6.60 1.21 -8.81
N LEU A 233 6.56 2.40 -8.19
CA LEU A 233 7.47 2.75 -7.09
C LEU A 233 7.35 1.76 -5.93
N LEU A 234 6.12 1.34 -5.60
CA LEU A 234 5.89 0.33 -4.57
C LEU A 234 6.47 -1.04 -4.96
N LEU A 235 6.25 -1.50 -6.20
CA LEU A 235 6.84 -2.75 -6.69
C LEU A 235 8.37 -2.72 -6.63
N ASP A 236 8.99 -1.61 -7.04
CA ASP A 236 10.44 -1.46 -7.05
C ASP A 236 11.01 -1.43 -5.62
N LEU A 237 10.34 -0.77 -4.67
CA LEU A 237 10.71 -0.82 -3.25
C LEU A 237 10.69 -2.25 -2.70
N ILE A 238 9.65 -3.03 -3.02
CA ILE A 238 9.52 -4.43 -2.56
C ILE A 238 10.62 -5.30 -3.20
N LYS A 239 10.81 -5.21 -4.52
CA LYS A 239 11.88 -5.93 -5.24
C LYS A 239 13.25 -5.65 -4.62
N CYS A 240 13.56 -4.38 -4.39
CA CYS A 240 14.83 -3.96 -3.80
C CYS A 240 14.98 -4.43 -2.35
N SER A 241 13.90 -4.40 -1.56
CA SER A 241 13.90 -4.89 -0.19
C SER A 241 14.16 -6.40 -0.10
N MET A 242 13.70 -7.17 -1.10
CA MET A 242 13.92 -8.62 -1.20
C MET A 242 15.26 -8.96 -1.86
N GLY A 243 15.83 -8.05 -2.65
CA GLY A 243 16.93 -8.36 -3.58
C GLY A 243 16.50 -9.35 -4.66
N GLY A 244 15.24 -9.26 -5.11
CA GLY A 244 14.61 -10.23 -6.01
C GLY A 244 13.97 -9.60 -7.24
N GLU A 245 13.34 -10.46 -8.03
CA GLU A 245 12.66 -10.12 -9.26
C GLU A 245 11.15 -9.96 -9.04
N LEU A 246 10.44 -9.50 -10.07
CA LEU A 246 8.99 -9.29 -9.99
C LEU A 246 8.21 -10.59 -9.69
N ILE A 247 8.76 -11.75 -10.08
CA ILE A 247 8.16 -13.04 -9.74
C ILE A 247 8.21 -13.32 -8.23
N ASP A 248 9.26 -12.88 -7.53
CA ASP A 248 9.38 -13.06 -6.08
C ASP A 248 8.34 -12.21 -5.34
N VAL A 249 8.05 -11.01 -5.86
CA VAL A 249 6.96 -10.16 -5.38
C VAL A 249 5.60 -10.86 -5.55
N ALA A 250 5.35 -11.46 -6.72
CA ALA A 250 4.12 -12.21 -6.95
C ALA A 250 4.00 -13.41 -5.99
N VAL A 251 5.09 -14.13 -5.74
CA VAL A 251 5.11 -15.26 -4.79
C VAL A 251 4.76 -14.80 -3.37
N ILE A 252 5.42 -13.76 -2.85
CA ILE A 252 5.13 -13.31 -1.48
C ILE A 252 3.71 -12.74 -1.34
N TYR A 253 3.21 -12.06 -2.38
CA TYR A 253 1.83 -11.60 -2.46
C TYR A 253 0.83 -12.76 -2.39
N LEU A 254 1.05 -13.80 -3.20
CA LEU A 254 0.18 -14.99 -3.21
C LEU A 254 0.17 -15.68 -1.83
N ARG A 255 1.32 -15.75 -1.16
CA ARG A 255 1.41 -16.30 0.21
C ARG A 255 0.61 -15.47 1.21
N LYS A 256 0.79 -14.15 1.22
CA LYS A 256 0.04 -13.25 2.11
C LYS A 256 -1.48 -13.32 1.87
N SER A 257 -1.90 -13.44 0.61
CA SER A 257 -3.31 -13.62 0.24
C SER A 257 -3.96 -14.86 0.90
N LEU A 258 -3.18 -15.92 1.16
CA LEU A 258 -3.66 -17.14 1.81
C LEU A 258 -3.80 -16.94 3.32
N VAL A 259 -2.86 -16.22 3.94
CA VAL A 259 -2.94 -15.83 5.36
C VAL A 259 -4.17 -14.95 5.61
N ASN A 260 -4.44 -13.98 4.72
CA ASN A 260 -5.61 -13.11 4.83
C ASN A 260 -6.93 -13.90 4.70
N LYS A 261 -6.98 -14.92 3.82
CA LYS A 261 -8.12 -15.86 3.78
C LYS A 261 -8.30 -16.63 5.09
N PHE A 262 -7.21 -16.99 5.77
CA PHE A 262 -7.28 -17.66 7.08
C PHE A 262 -7.81 -16.72 8.17
N ARG A 263 -7.24 -15.50 8.31
CA ARG A 263 -7.66 -14.48 9.30
C ARG A 263 -9.18 -14.23 9.26
N ILE A 264 -9.75 -14.13 8.06
CA ILE A 264 -11.18 -13.88 7.86
C ILE A 264 -12.03 -15.12 8.16
N ARG A 265 -11.59 -16.33 7.79
CA ARG A 265 -12.27 -17.58 8.18
C ARG A 265 -12.34 -17.74 9.70
N SER A 266 -11.32 -17.26 10.42
CA SER A 266 -11.31 -17.26 11.88
C SER A 266 -12.09 -16.12 12.55
N LYS A 267 -12.70 -15.20 11.78
CA LYS A 267 -13.37 -13.98 12.29
C LYS A 267 -12.48 -13.13 13.20
N TYR A 268 -11.19 -13.04 12.86
CA TYR A 268 -10.30 -12.07 13.50
C TYR A 268 -10.64 -10.66 13.01
#